data_AF-A0A504YXG0-F1
#
_entry.id   AF-A0A504YXG0-F1
#
_cell.length_a   1.000
_cell.length_b   1.000
_cell.length_c   1.000
_cell.angle_alpha   90.00
_cell.angle_beta   90.00
_cell.angle_gamma   90.00
#
_symmetry.space_group_name_H-M   'P 1'
#
loop_
_entity.id
_entity.type
_entity.pdbx_description
1 polymer ?
#
loop_
_entity_poly.entity_id
_entity_poly.type
_entity_poly.pdbx_seq_one_letter_code
_entity_poly.pdbx_strand_id
1 'polypeptide(L)'
;MIQGEISKLTANLAKASGFRRALLLCRRAAFYRKIGRLSSAKEDLEQIKPETEAKFVDYYWQSHLLHVLEGQSKLAEEDLWKCRAELFGVMLFGASSTGWTEKQVTRREQLLQALSRLVQLRGDRRTELTICMNLIELRPRKYAYYYQRGRLYQKVCQLIPALPPRVQQGFDDSNFFFDLLSLGINITNRSYFGRRECKSILNGHRTIYARLVRITD
;
A
#
# COMPACT_ATOMS: atom_id res chain seq x y z
N MET A 1 -10.81 28.24 -13.98
CA MET A 1 -11.12 27.83 -12.59
C MET A 1 -9.86 27.62 -11.72
N ILE A 2 -8.81 26.90 -12.17
CA ILE A 2 -7.56 26.70 -11.37
C ILE A 2 -6.65 27.94 -11.32
N GLN A 3 -6.50 28.67 -12.44
CA GLN A 3 -5.63 29.86 -12.49
C GLN A 3 -6.04 30.97 -11.50
N GLY A 4 -7.35 31.12 -11.26
CA GLY A 4 -7.87 32.04 -10.25
C GLY A 4 -7.45 31.65 -8.83
N GLU A 5 -7.44 30.36 -8.50
CA GLU A 5 -6.96 29.88 -7.19
C GLU A 5 -5.46 30.09 -7.02
N ILE A 6 -4.66 29.87 -8.06
CA ILE A 6 -3.21 30.16 -8.05
C ILE A 6 -2.97 31.65 -7.80
N SER A 7 -3.75 32.52 -8.44
CA SER A 7 -3.64 33.98 -8.26
C SER A 7 -3.97 34.39 -6.83
N LYS A 8 -5.06 33.86 -6.25
CA LYS A 8 -5.43 34.09 -4.84
C LYS A 8 -4.35 33.60 -3.87
N LEU A 9 -3.82 32.39 -4.09
CA LEU A 9 -2.76 31.84 -3.24
C LEU A 9 -1.48 32.68 -3.31
N THR A 10 -1.14 33.18 -4.49
CA THR A 10 0.02 34.06 -4.69
C THR A 10 -0.14 35.37 -3.94
N ALA A 11 -1.32 36.00 -3.99
CA ALA A 11 -1.61 37.19 -3.19
C ALA A 11 -1.52 36.92 -1.67
N ASN A 12 -2.02 35.77 -1.21
CA ASN A 12 -1.98 35.39 0.20
C ASN A 12 -0.55 35.07 0.68
N LEU A 13 0.30 34.52 -0.18
CA LEU A 13 1.69 34.21 0.14
C LEU A 13 2.52 35.46 0.45
N ALA A 14 2.22 36.60 -0.20
CA ALA A 14 2.90 37.86 0.09
C ALA A 14 2.72 38.33 1.54
N LYS A 15 1.65 37.89 2.21
CA LYS A 15 1.30 38.29 3.58
C LYS A 15 1.50 37.19 4.61
N ALA A 16 1.89 35.98 4.19
CA ALA A 16 1.98 34.81 5.05
C ALA A 16 3.43 34.50 5.46
N SER A 17 3.61 34.10 6.72
CA SER A 17 4.88 33.63 7.30
C SER A 17 4.68 32.30 8.05
N GLY A 18 5.80 31.63 8.36
CA GLY A 18 5.82 30.36 9.11
C GLY A 18 4.94 29.25 8.51
N PHE A 19 4.31 28.46 9.37
CA PHE A 19 3.47 27.32 8.99
C PHE A 19 2.33 27.69 8.03
N ARG A 20 1.74 28.88 8.16
CA ARG A 20 0.70 29.34 7.23
C ARG A 20 1.25 29.52 5.82
N ARG A 21 2.48 30.03 5.69
CA ARG A 21 3.15 30.13 4.39
C ARG A 21 3.40 28.74 3.81
N ALA A 22 3.90 27.80 4.61
CA ALA A 22 4.14 26.42 4.19
C ALA A 22 2.87 25.73 3.66
N LEU A 23 1.73 25.88 4.36
CA LEU A 23 0.43 25.40 3.89
C LEU A 23 0.00 25.97 2.54
N LEU A 24 0.19 27.28 2.36
CA LEU A 24 -0.16 27.96 1.10
C LEU A 24 0.75 27.52 -0.04
N LEU A 25 2.05 27.34 0.22
CA LEU A 25 3.01 26.81 -0.75
C LEU A 25 2.65 25.38 -1.18
N CYS A 26 2.39 24.48 -0.23
CA CYS A 26 1.95 23.11 -0.53
C CYS A 26 0.67 23.09 -1.38
N ARG A 27 -0.30 23.95 -1.05
CA ARG A 27 -1.56 24.04 -1.81
C ARG A 27 -1.33 24.59 -3.22
N ARG A 28 -0.44 25.56 -3.39
CA ARG A 28 -0.11 26.13 -4.71
C ARG A 28 0.68 25.14 -5.55
N ALA A 29 1.63 24.41 -4.97
CA ALA A 29 2.34 23.30 -5.59
C ALA A 29 1.37 22.22 -6.12
N ALA A 30 0.36 21.86 -5.33
CA ALA A 30 -0.67 20.91 -5.76
C ALA A 30 -1.45 21.40 -7.01
N PHE A 31 -1.71 22.70 -7.12
CA PHE A 31 -2.34 23.27 -8.31
C PHE A 31 -1.39 23.34 -9.50
N TYR A 32 -0.14 23.75 -9.29
CA TYR A 32 0.88 23.76 -10.35
C TYR A 32 1.08 22.37 -10.96
N ARG A 33 1.17 21.34 -10.12
CA ARG A 33 1.23 19.94 -10.57
C ARG A 33 0.01 19.54 -11.40
N LYS A 34 -1.20 19.93 -10.99
CA LYS A 34 -2.45 19.63 -11.73
C LYS A 34 -2.50 20.25 -13.12
N ILE A 35 -1.79 21.35 -13.34
CA ILE A 35 -1.73 22.03 -14.65
C ILE A 35 -0.43 21.74 -15.41
N GLY A 36 0.37 20.77 -14.97
CA GLY A 36 1.62 20.36 -15.63
C GLY A 36 2.82 21.27 -15.39
N ARG A 37 2.71 22.30 -14.54
CA ARG A 37 3.83 23.20 -14.20
C ARG A 37 4.70 22.59 -13.09
N LEU A 38 5.42 21.51 -13.40
CA LEU A 38 6.18 20.74 -12.40
C LEU A 38 7.32 21.55 -11.77
N SER A 39 8.04 22.36 -12.55
CA SER A 39 9.10 23.24 -12.03
C SER A 39 8.58 24.21 -10.96
N SER A 40 7.48 24.91 -11.25
CA SER A 40 6.87 25.82 -10.28
C SER A 40 6.31 25.08 -9.05
N ALA A 41 5.87 23.83 -9.19
CA ALA A 41 5.46 23.03 -8.05
C ALA A 41 6.66 22.67 -7.16
N LYS A 42 7.81 22.34 -7.75
CA LYS A 42 9.06 22.09 -7.01
C LYS A 42 9.57 23.32 -6.29
N GLU A 43 9.64 24.45 -6.98
CA GLU A 43 10.06 25.74 -6.39
C GLU A 43 9.23 26.11 -5.16
N ASP A 44 7.93 25.81 -5.18
CA ASP A 44 7.05 26.02 -4.03
C ASP A 44 7.36 25.06 -2.88
N LEU A 45 7.68 23.80 -3.17
CA LEU A 45 8.03 22.81 -2.15
C LEU A 45 9.41 23.04 -1.55
N GLU A 46 10.41 23.42 -2.35
CA GLU A 46 11.78 23.71 -1.88
C GLU A 46 11.85 24.90 -0.92
N GLN A 47 10.87 25.82 -1.00
CA GLN A 47 10.73 26.92 -0.04
C GLN A 47 10.23 26.47 1.33
N ILE A 48 9.74 25.24 1.47
CA ILE A 48 9.24 24.69 2.73
C ILE A 48 10.40 24.04 3.47
N LYS A 49 10.54 24.33 4.76
CA LYS A 49 11.51 23.69 5.65
C LYS A 49 10.80 22.64 6.50
N PRO A 50 10.66 21.39 6.02
CA PRO A 50 9.88 20.36 6.71
C PRO A 50 10.50 19.92 8.04
N GLU A 51 11.81 20.06 8.20
CA GLU A 51 12.55 19.64 9.41
C GLU A 51 12.22 20.49 10.64
N THR A 52 11.87 21.76 10.44
CA THR A 52 11.44 22.69 11.50
C THR A 52 9.97 22.55 11.86
N GLU A 53 9.17 21.93 11.01
CA GLU A 53 7.73 21.77 11.17
C GLU A 53 7.42 20.27 11.25
N ALA A 54 7.75 19.66 12.39
CA ALA A 54 7.37 18.28 12.67
C ALA A 54 5.88 18.07 12.31
N LYS A 55 5.58 17.04 11.49
CA LYS A 55 4.24 16.66 11.02
C LYS A 55 3.68 17.37 9.78
N PHE A 56 4.50 17.77 8.81
CA PHE A 56 3.96 18.30 7.56
C PHE A 56 3.65 17.23 6.49
N VAL A 57 2.63 16.41 6.75
CA VAL A 57 2.18 15.32 5.86
C VAL A 57 1.87 15.80 4.44
N ASP A 58 1.25 16.98 4.31
CA ASP A 58 0.87 17.52 3.00
C ASP A 58 2.09 17.81 2.11
N TYR A 59 3.24 18.18 2.70
CA TYR A 59 4.50 18.34 1.98
C TYR A 59 4.96 17.01 1.37
N TYR A 60 5.11 15.98 2.20
CA TYR A 60 5.52 14.65 1.73
C TYR A 60 4.50 14.08 0.73
N TRP A 61 3.22 14.39 0.90
CA TRP A 61 2.19 13.99 -0.05
C TRP A 61 2.32 14.73 -1.41
N GLN A 62 2.65 16.00 -1.46
CA GLN A 62 2.90 16.65 -2.75
C GLN A 62 4.25 16.23 -3.37
N SER A 63 5.28 16.07 -2.54
CA SER A 63 6.61 15.63 -2.94
C SER A 63 6.57 14.25 -3.62
N HIS A 64 5.91 13.26 -3.02
CA HIS A 64 5.83 11.92 -3.63
C HIS A 64 5.16 11.96 -5.01
N LEU A 65 4.14 12.81 -5.21
CA LEU A 65 3.46 12.93 -6.50
C LEU A 65 4.36 13.54 -7.57
N LEU A 66 5.26 14.46 -7.21
CA LEU A 66 6.26 14.97 -8.15
C LEU A 66 7.29 13.90 -8.48
N HIS A 67 7.82 13.19 -7.48
CA HIS A 67 8.75 12.09 -7.71
C HIS A 67 8.15 10.99 -8.60
N VAL A 68 6.87 10.66 -8.45
CA VAL A 68 6.16 9.74 -9.36
C VAL A 68 6.14 10.25 -10.79
N LEU A 69 5.82 11.53 -10.99
CA LEU A 69 5.76 12.13 -12.33
C LEU A 69 7.14 12.22 -13.01
N GLU A 70 8.21 12.21 -12.22
CA GLU A 70 9.59 12.26 -12.69
C GLU A 70 10.24 10.88 -12.81
N GLY A 71 9.49 9.81 -12.58
CA GLY A 71 10.00 8.44 -12.63
C GLY A 71 10.91 8.06 -11.45
N GLN A 72 10.98 8.88 -10.40
CA GLN A 72 11.79 8.67 -9.21
C GLN A 72 11.05 7.84 -8.15
N SER A 73 10.74 6.58 -8.49
CA SER A 73 9.91 5.69 -7.67
C SER A 73 10.43 5.47 -6.24
N LYS A 74 11.76 5.40 -6.06
CA LYS A 74 12.39 5.24 -4.74
C LYS A 74 12.15 6.44 -3.83
N LEU A 75 12.36 7.65 -4.33
CA LEU A 75 12.13 8.89 -3.58
C LEU A 75 10.64 9.10 -3.27
N ALA A 76 9.77 8.73 -4.21
CA ALA A 76 8.32 8.71 -3.97
C ALA A 76 7.95 7.75 -2.83
N GLU A 77 8.59 6.59 -2.74
CA GLU A 77 8.33 5.61 -1.70
C GLU A 77 8.79 6.14 -0.33
N GLU A 78 10.00 6.72 -0.27
CA GLU A 78 10.55 7.33 0.94
C GLU A 78 9.63 8.44 1.50
N ASP A 79 9.09 9.29 0.64
CA ASP A 79 8.13 10.32 1.05
C ASP A 79 6.82 9.73 1.60
N LEU A 80 6.29 8.67 0.98
CA LEU A 80 5.08 8.00 1.48
C LEU A 80 5.33 7.30 2.82
N TRP A 81 6.52 6.75 3.05
CA TRP A 81 6.91 6.22 4.36
C TRP A 81 6.96 7.32 5.43
N LYS A 82 7.47 8.51 5.09
CA LYS A 82 7.41 9.69 5.97
C LYS A 82 5.96 10.11 6.25
N CYS A 83 5.09 10.17 5.23
CA CYS A 83 3.65 10.41 5.45
C CYS A 83 3.04 9.40 6.43
N ARG A 84 3.40 8.11 6.31
CA ARG A 84 2.88 7.04 7.18
C ARG A 84 3.33 7.25 8.63
N ALA A 85 4.61 7.53 8.85
CA ALA A 85 5.17 7.77 10.18
C ALA A 85 4.47 8.95 10.86
N GLU A 86 4.26 10.04 10.13
CA GLU A 86 3.66 11.27 10.65
C GLU A 86 2.16 11.16 10.91
N LEU A 87 1.42 10.47 10.03
CA LEU A 87 -0.03 10.33 10.19
C LEU A 87 -0.42 9.36 11.30
N PHE A 88 0.40 8.34 11.57
CA PHE A 88 -0.04 7.16 12.31
C PHE A 88 0.85 6.75 13.48
N GLY A 89 2.01 7.41 13.66
CA GLY A 89 2.99 7.05 14.69
C GLY A 89 3.47 5.59 14.57
N VAL A 90 4.29 5.13 15.50
CA VAL A 90 4.84 3.76 15.56
C VAL A 90 3.79 2.73 16.01
N MET A 91 2.50 2.90 15.66
CA MET A 91 1.50 1.85 15.91
C MET A 91 1.62 0.78 14.83
N LEU A 92 2.60 -0.10 15.07
CA LEU A 92 2.90 -1.25 14.22
C LEU A 92 1.86 -2.37 14.35
N PHE A 93 1.10 -2.45 15.45
CA PHE A 93 0.09 -3.50 15.63
C PHE A 93 -1.02 -3.01 16.59
N GLY A 94 -2.28 -3.36 16.32
CA GLY A 94 -3.28 -3.54 17.39
C GLY A 94 -4.27 -2.41 17.72
N ALA A 95 -4.21 -1.22 17.10
CA ALA A 95 -5.31 -0.27 17.28
C ALA A 95 -6.50 -0.68 16.41
N SER A 96 -7.56 -1.19 17.04
CA SER A 96 -8.83 -1.43 16.36
C SER A 96 -9.27 -0.15 15.64
N SER A 97 -9.69 -0.27 14.39
CA SER A 97 -10.17 0.85 13.57
C SER A 97 -11.43 1.54 14.13
N THR A 98 -11.90 1.12 15.30
CA THR A 98 -13.16 1.49 15.96
C THR A 98 -13.20 2.94 16.48
N GLY A 99 -12.09 3.67 16.43
CA GLY A 99 -12.01 5.08 16.86
C GLY A 99 -11.67 6.09 15.76
N TRP A 100 -11.58 5.65 14.50
CA TRP A 100 -11.10 6.50 13.40
C TRP A 100 -12.27 7.16 12.68
N THR A 101 -12.13 8.44 12.36
CA THR A 101 -13.08 9.12 11.48
C THR A 101 -12.97 8.56 10.06
N GLU A 102 -14.08 8.52 9.32
CA GLU A 102 -14.11 8.06 7.93
C GLU A 102 -13.10 8.81 7.03
N LYS A 103 -12.84 10.09 7.33
CA LYS A 103 -11.82 10.90 6.65
C LYS A 103 -10.40 10.39 6.92
N GLN A 104 -10.09 9.99 8.16
CA GLN A 104 -8.78 9.41 8.49
C GLN A 104 -8.61 8.03 7.86
N VAL A 105 -9.66 7.20 7.89
CA VAL A 105 -9.66 5.88 7.23
C VAL A 105 -9.40 6.03 5.73
N THR A 106 -10.10 6.95 5.07
CA THR A 106 -9.91 7.22 3.64
C THR A 106 -8.50 7.70 3.31
N ARG A 107 -7.92 8.60 4.13
CA ARG A 107 -6.53 9.06 3.94
C ARG A 107 -5.53 7.92 4.09
N ARG A 108 -5.72 7.05 5.09
CA ARG A 108 -4.86 5.88 5.31
C ARG A 108 -4.97 4.89 4.16
N GLU A 109 -6.18 4.66 3.67
CA GLU A 109 -6.44 3.79 2.53
C GLU A 109 -5.73 4.30 1.27
N GLN A 110 -5.82 5.60 0.97
CA GLN A 110 -5.13 6.23 -0.16
C GLN A 110 -3.61 6.10 -0.06
N LEU A 111 -3.05 6.33 1.13
CA LEU A 111 -1.61 6.18 1.38
C LEU A 111 -1.15 4.73 1.16
N LEU A 112 -1.87 3.74 1.71
CA LEU A 112 -1.52 2.33 1.56
C LEU A 112 -1.65 1.87 0.11
N GLN A 113 -2.64 2.33 -0.63
CA GLN A 113 -2.76 2.05 -2.06
C GLN A 113 -1.59 2.66 -2.87
N ALA A 114 -1.18 3.89 -2.56
CA ALA A 114 -0.05 4.53 -3.23
C ALA A 114 1.26 3.77 -2.95
N LEU A 115 1.53 3.40 -1.70
CA LEU A 115 2.67 2.55 -1.33
C LEU A 115 2.62 1.20 -2.04
N SER A 116 1.46 0.54 -2.06
CA SER A 116 1.29 -0.76 -2.73
C SER A 116 1.72 -0.70 -4.19
N ARG A 117 1.38 0.38 -4.91
CA ARG A 117 1.76 0.56 -6.32
C ARG A 117 3.27 0.73 -6.49
N LEU A 118 3.93 1.49 -5.62
CA LEU A 118 5.38 1.68 -5.69
C LEU A 118 6.14 0.39 -5.33
N VAL A 119 5.69 -0.31 -4.30
CA VAL A 119 6.28 -1.59 -3.87
C VAL A 119 6.08 -2.69 -4.93
N GLN A 120 4.94 -2.68 -5.63
CA GLN A 120 4.70 -3.56 -6.79
C GLN A 120 5.73 -3.34 -7.90
N LEU A 121 6.07 -2.09 -8.20
CA LEU A 121 7.09 -1.77 -9.22
C LEU A 121 8.48 -2.27 -8.81
N ARG A 122 8.80 -2.25 -7.51
CA ARG A 122 10.05 -2.81 -6.97
C ARG A 122 10.06 -4.35 -6.97
N GLY A 123 8.89 -4.98 -7.02
CA GLY A 123 8.75 -6.44 -6.91
C GLY A 123 8.93 -6.99 -5.50
N ASP A 124 8.87 -6.15 -4.46
CA ASP A 124 8.95 -6.61 -3.06
C ASP A 124 7.61 -7.14 -2.58
N ARG A 125 7.40 -8.43 -2.86
CA ARG A 125 6.15 -9.15 -2.57
C ARG A 125 5.86 -9.26 -1.07
N ARG A 126 6.89 -9.26 -0.21
CA ARG A 126 6.71 -9.38 1.25
C ARG A 126 6.09 -8.11 1.80
N THR A 127 6.68 -6.96 1.46
CA THR A 127 6.15 -5.65 1.87
C THR A 127 4.77 -5.40 1.26
N GLU A 128 4.56 -5.84 0.00
CA GLU A 128 3.26 -5.73 -0.65
C GLU A 128 2.16 -6.52 0.08
N LEU A 129 2.47 -7.74 0.53
CA LEU A 129 1.55 -8.56 1.31
C LEU A 129 1.19 -7.88 2.65
N THR A 130 2.17 -7.33 3.35
CA THR A 130 1.94 -6.56 4.59
C THR A 130 1.03 -5.36 4.35
N ILE A 131 1.24 -4.60 3.27
CA ILE A 131 0.37 -3.47 2.90
C ILE A 131 -1.04 -3.97 2.60
N CYS A 132 -1.18 -5.08 1.87
CA CYS A 132 -2.46 -5.68 1.53
C CYS A 132 -3.25 -6.13 2.77
N MET A 133 -2.59 -6.71 3.77
CA MET A 133 -3.22 -7.08 5.03
C MET A 133 -3.75 -5.86 5.78
N ASN A 134 -2.95 -4.79 5.88
CA ASN A 134 -3.40 -3.52 6.47
C ASN A 134 -4.62 -2.93 5.75
N LEU A 135 -4.69 -3.05 4.41
CA LEU A 135 -5.85 -2.58 3.64
C LEU A 135 -7.12 -3.39 3.92
N ILE A 136 -6.99 -4.71 4.10
CA ILE A 136 -8.10 -5.59 4.48
C ILE A 136 -8.61 -5.25 5.89
N GLU A 137 -7.70 -5.07 6.85
CA GLU A 137 -8.06 -4.66 8.22
C GLU A 137 -8.78 -3.32 8.22
N LEU A 138 -8.32 -2.37 7.41
CA LEU A 138 -8.91 -1.04 7.31
C LEU A 138 -10.29 -1.04 6.65
N ARG A 139 -10.50 -1.91 5.65
CA ARG A 139 -11.74 -2.01 4.85
C ARG A 139 -12.09 -3.48 4.57
N PRO A 140 -12.61 -4.22 5.57
CA PRO A 140 -12.84 -5.67 5.44
C PRO A 140 -13.93 -6.02 4.42
N ARG A 141 -14.80 -5.06 4.07
CA ARG A 141 -15.86 -5.26 3.07
C ARG A 141 -15.42 -5.00 1.63
N LYS A 142 -14.16 -4.57 1.40
CA LYS A 142 -13.66 -4.22 0.08
C LYS A 142 -12.95 -5.41 -0.58
N TYR A 143 -13.71 -6.19 -1.34
CA TYR A 143 -13.25 -7.44 -1.98
C TYR A 143 -12.01 -7.30 -2.88
N ALA A 144 -11.77 -6.12 -3.46
CA ALA A 144 -10.59 -5.85 -4.27
C ALA A 144 -9.27 -6.18 -3.56
N TYR A 145 -9.19 -5.99 -2.23
CA TYR A 145 -7.97 -6.28 -1.46
C TYR A 145 -7.75 -7.78 -1.27
N TYR A 146 -8.82 -8.55 -1.11
CA TYR A 146 -8.72 -10.01 -1.06
C TYR A 146 -8.27 -10.59 -2.41
N TYR A 147 -8.77 -10.03 -3.52
CA TYR A 147 -8.33 -10.40 -4.86
C TYR A 147 -6.83 -10.10 -5.07
N GLN A 148 -6.38 -8.91 -4.66
CA GLN A 148 -4.97 -8.53 -4.70
C GLN A 148 -4.09 -9.49 -3.87
N ARG A 149 -4.53 -9.86 -2.65
CA ARG A 149 -3.85 -10.85 -1.81
C ARG A 149 -3.75 -12.21 -2.50
N GLY A 150 -4.84 -12.69 -3.11
CA GLY A 150 -4.82 -13.95 -3.86
C GLY A 150 -3.82 -13.95 -5.03
N ARG A 151 -3.76 -12.84 -5.78
CA ARG A 151 -2.76 -12.65 -6.85
C ARG A 151 -1.33 -12.64 -6.33
N LEU A 152 -1.10 -12.08 -5.13
CA LEU A 152 0.21 -12.11 -4.49
C LEU A 152 0.61 -13.52 -4.10
N TYR A 153 -0.29 -14.27 -3.46
CA TYR A 153 -0.03 -15.66 -3.12
C TYR A 153 0.24 -16.52 -4.36
N GLN A 154 -0.50 -16.34 -5.45
CA GLN A 154 -0.23 -17.03 -6.69
C GLN A 154 1.20 -16.74 -7.19
N LYS A 155 1.61 -15.46 -7.22
CA LYS A 155 2.96 -15.07 -7.64
C LYS A 155 4.04 -15.62 -6.71
N VAL A 156 3.82 -15.64 -5.40
CA VAL A 156 4.77 -16.20 -4.42
C VAL A 156 4.87 -17.72 -4.60
N CYS A 157 3.74 -18.42 -4.69
CA CYS A 157 3.69 -19.88 -4.85
C CYS A 157 4.32 -20.34 -6.17
N GLN A 158 4.19 -19.57 -7.25
CA GLN A 158 4.86 -19.87 -8.52
C GLN A 158 6.40 -19.80 -8.42
N LEU A 159 6.95 -19.16 -7.39
CA LEU A 159 8.39 -19.02 -7.18
C LEU A 159 8.94 -20.00 -6.17
N ILE A 160 8.10 -20.61 -5.33
CA ILE A 160 8.51 -21.61 -4.34
C ILE A 160 9.34 -22.73 -5.01
N PRO A 161 8.96 -23.28 -6.18
CA PRO A 161 9.76 -24.31 -6.86
C PRO A 161 11.14 -23.85 -7.35
N ALA A 162 11.37 -22.54 -7.48
CA ALA A 162 12.62 -21.96 -7.96
C ALA A 162 13.58 -21.56 -6.82
N LEU A 163 13.18 -21.73 -5.55
CA LEU A 163 13.99 -21.38 -4.39
C LEU A 163 14.84 -22.56 -3.90
N PRO A 164 16.01 -22.30 -3.27
CA PRO A 164 16.80 -23.35 -2.63
C PRO A 164 16.00 -24.06 -1.51
N PRO A 165 16.18 -25.38 -1.30
CA PRO A 165 15.40 -26.16 -0.33
C PRO A 165 15.36 -25.61 1.10
N ARG A 166 16.46 -24.97 1.57
CA ARG A 166 16.54 -24.33 2.89
C ARG A 166 15.60 -23.13 3.04
N VAL A 167 15.26 -22.45 1.94
CA VAL A 167 14.36 -21.30 1.93
C VAL A 167 12.92 -21.77 1.82
N GLN A 168 12.67 -22.90 1.16
CA GLN A 168 11.34 -23.53 1.07
C GLN A 168 10.83 -23.97 2.45
N GLN A 169 11.70 -24.55 3.29
CA GLN A 169 11.36 -24.94 4.67
C GLN A 169 10.80 -23.78 5.53
N GLY A 170 11.28 -22.54 5.33
CA GLY A 170 10.78 -21.37 6.06
C GLY A 170 9.37 -20.92 5.65
N PHE A 171 8.85 -21.40 4.51
CA PHE A 171 7.46 -21.16 4.09
C PHE A 171 6.49 -22.20 4.64
N ASP A 172 6.95 -23.43 4.90
CA ASP A 172 6.14 -24.52 5.45
C ASP A 172 5.80 -24.32 6.95
N ASP A 173 6.67 -23.64 7.70
CA ASP A 173 6.49 -23.40 9.16
C ASP A 173 5.54 -22.25 9.52
N SER A 174 5.08 -21.47 8.54
CA SER A 174 4.25 -20.28 8.79
C SER A 174 2.79 -20.54 8.42
N ASN A 175 1.87 -19.88 9.15
CA ASN A 175 0.42 -19.82 8.88
C ASN A 175 0.03 -19.46 7.42
N PHE A 176 1.00 -19.19 6.55
CA PHE A 176 0.91 -19.04 5.10
C PHE A 176 0.15 -20.18 4.42
N PHE A 177 0.40 -21.44 4.80
CA PHE A 177 -0.29 -22.61 4.21
C PHE A 177 -1.77 -22.70 4.65
N PHE A 178 -2.07 -22.38 5.91
CA PHE A 178 -3.45 -22.30 6.43
C PHE A 178 -4.23 -21.10 5.87
N ASP A 179 -3.57 -19.97 5.61
CA ASP A 179 -4.16 -18.82 4.92
C ASP A 179 -4.48 -19.12 3.45
N LEU A 180 -3.62 -19.87 2.76
CA LEU A 180 -3.87 -20.36 1.40
C LEU A 180 -5.03 -21.37 1.36
N LEU A 181 -5.09 -22.31 2.32
CA LEU A 181 -6.20 -23.27 2.44
C LEU A 181 -7.52 -22.58 2.80
N SER A 182 -7.53 -21.62 3.72
CA SER A 182 -8.75 -20.89 4.10
C SER A 182 -9.26 -19.95 3.01
N LEU A 183 -8.38 -19.39 2.17
CA LEU A 183 -8.75 -18.69 0.93
C LEU A 183 -9.28 -19.65 -0.14
N GLY A 184 -8.67 -20.82 -0.31
CA GLY A 184 -9.18 -21.87 -1.19
C GLY A 184 -10.56 -22.36 -0.78
N ILE A 185 -10.80 -22.56 0.53
CA ILE A 185 -12.06 -23.04 1.10
C ILE A 185 -13.15 -21.95 1.10
N ASN A 186 -12.80 -20.65 1.27
CA ASN A 186 -13.79 -19.57 1.22
C ASN A 186 -14.14 -19.11 -0.21
N ILE A 187 -13.19 -19.14 -1.15
CA ILE A 187 -13.46 -18.76 -2.55
C ILE A 187 -14.25 -19.88 -3.26
N THR A 188 -14.04 -21.14 -2.90
CA THR A 188 -14.79 -22.27 -3.49
C THR A 188 -16.19 -22.47 -2.91
N ASN A 189 -16.49 -21.97 -1.71
CA ASN A 189 -17.78 -22.22 -1.07
C ASN A 189 -18.92 -21.27 -1.43
N ARG A 190 -18.72 -20.23 -2.26
CA ARG A 190 -19.82 -19.28 -2.51
C ARG A 190 -20.10 -18.81 -3.93
N SER A 191 -19.43 -19.27 -4.99
CA SER A 191 -19.94 -18.83 -6.31
C SER A 191 -19.65 -19.59 -7.60
N TYR A 192 -18.68 -20.50 -7.79
CA TYR A 192 -18.36 -20.85 -9.20
C TYR A 192 -17.97 -22.27 -9.63
N PHE A 193 -18.02 -23.32 -8.80
CA PHE A 193 -17.71 -24.67 -9.30
C PHE A 193 -18.75 -25.72 -8.90
N GLY A 194 -19.28 -26.43 -9.91
CA GLY A 194 -20.22 -27.52 -9.76
C GLY A 194 -19.62 -28.69 -8.99
N ARG A 195 -20.44 -29.34 -8.15
CA ARG A 195 -20.09 -30.35 -7.13
C ARG A 195 -19.23 -31.56 -7.58
N ARG A 196 -18.95 -31.75 -8.87
CA ARG A 196 -18.22 -32.92 -9.38
C ARG A 196 -16.71 -32.70 -9.50
N GLU A 197 -16.24 -31.48 -9.73
CA GLU A 197 -14.80 -31.20 -9.89
C GLU A 197 -14.06 -31.02 -8.55
N CYS A 198 -14.73 -30.54 -7.51
CA CYS A 198 -14.13 -30.41 -6.17
C CYS A 198 -13.71 -31.76 -5.55
N LYS A 199 -14.36 -32.87 -5.89
CA LYS A 199 -14.01 -34.21 -5.38
C LYS A 199 -12.72 -34.76 -5.98
N SER A 200 -12.39 -34.42 -7.22
CA SER A 200 -11.16 -34.84 -7.89
C SER A 200 -9.93 -34.18 -7.25
N ILE A 201 -10.02 -32.88 -6.97
CA ILE A 201 -8.95 -32.09 -6.36
C ILE A 201 -8.74 -32.52 -4.90
N LEU A 202 -9.81 -32.70 -4.11
CA LEU A 202 -9.69 -33.20 -2.73
C LEU A 202 -9.12 -34.61 -2.64
N ASN A 203 -9.42 -35.49 -3.60
CA ASN A 203 -8.87 -36.85 -3.63
C ASN A 203 -7.40 -36.88 -4.08
N GLY A 204 -6.98 -36.03 -5.02
CA GLY A 204 -5.57 -35.89 -5.40
C GLY A 204 -4.69 -35.34 -4.28
N HIS A 205 -5.23 -34.41 -3.47
CA HIS A 205 -4.50 -33.82 -2.33
C HIS A 205 -4.35 -34.78 -1.14
N ARG A 206 -5.29 -35.72 -0.91
CA ARG A 206 -5.11 -36.81 0.07
C ARG A 206 -3.96 -37.75 -0.31
N THR A 207 -3.74 -37.98 -1.60
CA THR A 207 -2.64 -38.85 -2.07
C THR A 207 -1.27 -38.17 -1.91
N ILE A 208 -1.21 -36.84 -2.04
CA ILE A 208 0.02 -36.06 -1.85
C ILE A 208 0.38 -35.97 -0.35
N TYR A 209 -0.60 -35.75 0.53
CA TYR A 209 -0.37 -35.78 1.98
C TYR A 209 0.06 -37.17 2.48
N ALA A 210 -0.55 -38.25 1.96
CA ALA A 210 -0.16 -39.62 2.30
C ALA A 210 1.23 -40.03 1.77
N ARG A 211 1.73 -39.38 0.70
CA ARG A 211 3.09 -39.57 0.21
C ARG A 211 4.13 -38.77 1.00
N LEU A 212 3.79 -37.56 1.46
CA LEU A 212 4.70 -36.75 2.27
C LEU A 212 4.90 -37.32 3.68
N VAL A 213 3.86 -37.88 4.30
CA VAL A 213 3.99 -38.52 5.62
C VAL A 213 4.83 -39.79 5.58
N ARG A 214 4.93 -40.49 4.45
CA ARG A 214 5.80 -41.69 4.30
C ARG A 214 7.26 -41.40 3.99
N ILE A 215 7.64 -40.15 3.73
CA ILE A 215 9.04 -39.77 3.45
C ILE A 215 9.74 -39.29 4.74
N THR A 216 8.99 -39.15 5.84
CA THR A 216 9.48 -38.66 7.14
C THR A 216 9.44 -39.70 8.26
N ASP A 217 9.25 -40.99 7.94
CA ASP A 217 9.45 -42.12 8.86
C ASP A 217 10.62 -42.99 8.37
#